data_AF-A0A6N3ALL5-F1
#
_entry.id   AF-A0A6N3ALL5-F1
#
_cell.length_a   1.000
_cell.length_b   1.000
_cell.length_c   1.000
_cell.angle_alpha   90.00
_cell.angle_beta   90.00
_cell.angle_gamma   90.00
#
_symmetry.space_group_name_H-M   'P 1'
#
loop_
_entity.id
_entity.type
_entity.pdbx_description
1 polymer ?
#
loop_
_entity_poly.entity_id
_entity_poly.type
_entity_poly.pdbx_seq_one_letter_code
_entity_poly.pdbx_strand_id
1 'polypeptide(L)'
;MGYWHSRGLRGSYLEECINQTNKIYLEQGLAVVQKLPTAIKPIELDPGKGTIKLAYFEEKSTVDYMGNVQGIPICFDAKETNQKRLPIANIHEHQIEFMDAFNRQEGLSFLIVWFKLFDEHYLLPYETLKAYWDAAKKDGRKSIPYAAFDKKYQIHSCGNILVHYLETLNVYLNDKGETS
;
A
#
# COMPACT_ATOMS: atom_id res chain seq x y z
N MET A 1 2.01 -25.12 -28.63
CA MET A 1 1.26 -23.92 -28.18
C MET A 1 1.70 -23.61 -26.77
N GLY A 2 2.54 -22.58 -26.60
CA GLY A 2 3.25 -22.31 -25.35
C GLY A 2 2.36 -21.71 -24.29
N TYR A 3 2.18 -22.42 -23.19
CA TYR A 3 1.62 -21.91 -21.94
C TYR A 3 2.72 -21.19 -21.18
N TRP A 4 2.63 -19.87 -21.05
CA TRP A 4 3.49 -19.09 -20.16
C TRP A 4 2.78 -18.86 -18.83
N HIS A 5 3.42 -19.33 -17.76
CA HIS A 5 2.96 -19.26 -16.38
C HIS A 5 2.91 -17.80 -15.88
N SER A 6 1.71 -17.21 -15.86
CA SER A 6 1.41 -15.88 -15.28
C SER A 6 1.41 -15.85 -13.74
N ARG A 7 2.27 -16.64 -13.08
CA ARG A 7 2.33 -16.69 -11.61
C ARG A 7 3.07 -15.50 -10.99
N GLY A 8 3.94 -14.82 -11.74
CA GLY A 8 4.70 -13.66 -11.24
C GLY A 8 4.04 -12.30 -11.45
N LEU A 9 2.91 -12.23 -12.17
CA LEU A 9 2.24 -10.97 -12.55
C LEU A 9 0.80 -10.87 -11.99
N ARG A 10 0.31 -11.88 -11.26
CA ARG A 10 -0.94 -11.74 -10.52
C ARG A 10 -0.63 -11.02 -9.22
N GLY A 11 -1.22 -9.83 -9.05
CA GLY A 11 -1.27 -9.14 -7.77
C GLY A 11 -1.85 -10.03 -6.68
N SER A 12 -1.61 -9.67 -5.42
CA SER A 12 -2.23 -10.36 -4.28
C SER A 12 -3.76 -10.19 -4.30
N TYR A 13 -4.49 -11.05 -3.59
CA TYR A 13 -5.95 -10.89 -3.44
C TYR A 13 -6.30 -9.52 -2.83
N LEU A 14 -5.49 -9.06 -1.87
CA LEU A 14 -5.63 -7.72 -1.29
C LEU A 14 -5.50 -6.62 -2.36
N GLU A 15 -4.51 -6.75 -3.25
CA GLU A 15 -4.31 -5.82 -4.36
C GLU A 15 -5.53 -5.77 -5.28
N GLU A 16 -6.09 -6.93 -5.63
CA GLU A 16 -7.31 -7.02 -6.45
C GLU A 16 -8.49 -6.32 -5.77
N CYS A 17 -8.67 -6.54 -4.46
CA CYS A 17 -9.72 -5.90 -3.67
C CYS A 17 -9.56 -4.37 -3.61
N ILE A 18 -8.32 -3.88 -3.44
CA ILE A 18 -8.01 -2.44 -3.44
C ILE A 18 -8.25 -1.86 -4.84
N ASN A 19 -7.83 -2.54 -5.91
CA ASN A 19 -8.04 -2.08 -7.27
C ASN A 19 -9.54 -1.96 -7.60
N GLN A 20 -10.34 -2.96 -7.21
CA GLN A 20 -11.80 -2.92 -7.37
C GLN A 20 -12.43 -1.80 -6.55
N THR A 21 -11.97 -1.61 -5.31
CA THR A 21 -12.42 -0.52 -4.44
C THR A 21 -12.11 0.85 -5.03
N ASN A 22 -10.88 1.07 -5.51
CA ASN A 22 -10.47 2.32 -6.15
C ASN A 22 -11.26 2.62 -7.42
N LYS A 23 -11.64 1.60 -8.19
CA LYS A 23 -12.53 1.75 -9.35
C LYS A 23 -13.91 2.27 -8.92
N ILE A 24 -14.49 1.70 -7.86
CA ILE A 24 -15.78 2.16 -7.33
C ILE A 24 -15.66 3.62 -6.84
N TYR A 25 -14.59 3.96 -6.12
CA TYR A 25 -14.37 5.35 -5.67
C TYR A 25 -14.28 6.33 -6.82
N LEU A 26 -13.60 5.96 -7.92
CA LEU A 26 -13.50 6.79 -9.11
C LEU A 26 -14.86 6.96 -9.79
N GLU A 27 -15.60 5.86 -9.99
CA GLU A 27 -16.93 5.87 -10.62
C GLU A 27 -17.96 6.69 -9.82
N GLN A 28 -17.85 6.67 -8.49
CA GLN A 28 -18.72 7.43 -7.59
C GLN A 28 -18.23 8.86 -7.30
N GLY A 29 -17.08 9.27 -7.84
CA GLY A 29 -16.50 10.59 -7.59
C GLY A 29 -16.02 10.82 -6.15
N LEU A 30 -15.72 9.75 -5.41
CA LEU A 30 -15.27 9.81 -4.00
C LEU A 30 -13.77 10.10 -3.90
N ALA A 31 -12.96 9.46 -4.75
CA ALA A 31 -11.51 9.60 -4.75
C ALA A 31 -10.91 9.22 -6.11
N VAL A 32 -9.74 9.76 -6.42
CA VAL A 32 -8.94 9.38 -7.59
C VAL A 32 -7.63 8.77 -7.10
N VAL A 33 -7.56 7.44 -7.05
CA VAL A 33 -6.41 6.68 -6.55
C VAL A 33 -6.02 5.62 -7.57
N GLN A 34 -4.73 5.58 -7.92
CA GLN A 34 -4.21 4.68 -8.93
C GLN A 34 -3.05 3.85 -8.39
N LYS A 35 -2.95 2.61 -8.90
CA LYS A 35 -1.78 1.79 -8.70
C LYS A 35 -0.63 2.32 -9.57
N LEU A 36 0.51 2.60 -8.98
CA LEU A 36 1.71 2.98 -9.70
C LEU A 36 2.31 1.72 -10.38
N PRO A 37 2.71 1.82 -11.67
CA PRO A 37 3.31 0.70 -12.35
C PRO A 37 4.68 0.38 -11.74
N THR A 38 4.98 -0.91 -11.61
CA THR A 38 6.32 -1.34 -11.18
C THR A 38 7.35 -0.89 -12.22
N ALA A 39 8.34 -0.12 -11.78
CA ALA A 39 9.40 0.37 -12.65
C ALA A 39 10.21 -0.81 -13.19
N ILE A 40 10.23 -0.93 -14.52
CA ILE A 40 11.05 -1.90 -15.25
C ILE A 40 11.93 -1.15 -16.23
N LYS A 41 13.17 -1.62 -16.38
CA LYS A 41 14.09 -1.14 -17.39
C LYS A 41 14.05 -2.10 -18.59
N PRO A 42 13.43 -1.71 -19.72
CA PRO A 42 13.47 -2.52 -20.93
C PRO A 42 14.90 -2.56 -21.48
N ILE A 43 15.37 -3.75 -21.82
CA ILE A 43 16.71 -3.99 -22.36
C ILE A 43 16.65 -4.34 -23.84
N GLU A 44 15.67 -5.16 -24.22
CA GLU A 44 15.48 -5.58 -25.60
C GLU A 44 14.02 -5.39 -26.02
N LEU A 45 13.83 -4.71 -27.15
CA LEU A 45 12.55 -4.49 -27.80
C LEU A 45 12.49 -5.27 -29.11
N ASP A 46 11.33 -5.81 -29.44
CA ASP A 46 11.05 -6.31 -30.78
C ASP A 46 10.66 -5.13 -31.70
N PRO A 47 11.53 -4.72 -32.66
CA PRO A 47 11.27 -3.54 -33.49
C PRO A 47 10.07 -3.70 -34.43
N GLY A 48 9.59 -4.92 -34.68
CA GLY A 48 8.43 -5.17 -35.55
C GLY A 48 7.09 -5.26 -34.82
N LYS A 49 7.10 -5.46 -33.49
CA LYS A 49 5.89 -5.76 -32.69
C LYS A 49 5.68 -4.82 -31.50
N GLY A 50 6.67 -4.02 -31.12
CA GLY A 50 6.59 -3.13 -29.95
C GLY A 50 6.56 -3.88 -28.61
N THR A 51 6.86 -5.19 -28.61
CA THR A 51 6.90 -6.02 -27.40
C THR A 51 8.27 -5.99 -26.74
N ILE A 52 8.30 -5.88 -25.42
CA ILE A 52 9.52 -6.03 -24.60
C ILE A 52 9.90 -7.52 -24.56
N LYS A 53 11.10 -7.86 -24.99
CA LYS A 53 11.64 -9.23 -24.94
C LYS A 53 12.40 -9.52 -23.64
N LEU A 54 13.12 -8.52 -23.14
CA LEU A 54 13.90 -8.60 -21.90
C LEU A 54 13.80 -7.29 -21.14
N ALA A 55 13.53 -7.38 -19.84
CA ALA A 55 13.56 -6.26 -18.91
C ALA A 55 14.12 -6.72 -17.56
N TYR A 56 14.74 -5.79 -16.84
CA TYR A 56 15.08 -5.95 -15.42
C TYR A 56 14.16 -5.07 -14.59
N PHE A 57 13.86 -5.49 -13.36
CA PHE A 57 13.24 -4.60 -12.39
C PHE A 57 14.22 -3.50 -12.02
N GLU A 58 13.75 -2.26 -11.92
CA GLU A 58 14.55 -1.19 -11.34
C GLU A 58 14.58 -1.34 -9.81
N GLU A 59 15.72 -1.03 -9.18
CA GLU A 59 15.92 -1.20 -7.73
C GLU A 59 15.00 -0.32 -6.86
N LYS A 60 14.44 0.76 -7.42
CA LYS A 60 13.65 1.75 -6.67
C LYS A 60 12.19 1.72 -7.13
N SER A 61 11.35 0.93 -6.46
CA SER A 61 9.92 1.24 -6.46
C SER A 61 9.66 2.40 -5.49
N THR A 62 8.57 3.16 -5.64
CA THR A 62 8.20 4.18 -4.64
C THR A 62 7.20 3.54 -3.68
N VAL A 63 5.92 3.72 -3.95
CA VAL A 63 4.78 3.10 -3.27
C VAL A 63 3.86 2.50 -4.33
N ASP A 64 3.02 1.55 -3.94
CA ASP A 64 2.13 0.85 -4.85
C ASP A 64 0.95 1.73 -5.28
N TYR A 65 0.48 2.64 -4.42
CA TYR A 65 -0.72 3.45 -4.67
C TYR A 65 -0.50 4.92 -4.34
N MET A 66 -1.04 5.80 -5.19
CA MET A 66 -1.06 7.25 -4.98
C MET A 66 -2.34 7.85 -5.56
N GLY A 67 -2.81 8.92 -4.95
CA GLY A 67 -4.01 9.60 -5.41
C GLY A 67 -4.38 10.84 -4.61
N ASN A 68 -5.62 11.27 -4.81
CA ASN A 68 -6.23 12.36 -4.07
C ASN A 68 -7.63 11.95 -3.60
N VAL A 69 -7.92 12.26 -2.33
CA VAL A 69 -9.23 12.07 -1.70
C VAL A 69 -9.74 13.44 -1.31
N GLN A 70 -10.70 13.98 -2.04
CA GLN A 70 -11.39 15.24 -1.70
C GLN A 70 -10.45 16.42 -1.38
N GLY A 71 -9.37 16.58 -2.14
CA GLY A 71 -8.36 17.61 -1.96
C GLY A 71 -7.13 17.15 -1.19
N ILE A 72 -7.18 16.01 -0.50
CA ILE A 72 -6.10 15.49 0.34
C ILE A 72 -5.25 14.52 -0.47
N PRO A 73 -3.95 14.82 -0.72
CA PRO A 73 -3.05 13.88 -1.38
C PRO A 73 -2.81 12.67 -0.49
N ILE A 74 -2.95 11.47 -1.03
CA ILE A 74 -2.69 10.23 -0.31
C ILE A 74 -1.70 9.35 -1.06
N CYS A 75 -0.88 8.58 -0.33
CA CYS A 75 -0.11 7.49 -0.91
C CYS A 75 -0.01 6.32 0.08
N PHE A 76 -0.03 5.09 -0.42
CA PHE A 76 0.03 3.93 0.46
C PHE A 76 0.57 2.70 -0.25
N ASP A 77 0.95 1.73 0.58
CA ASP A 77 1.40 0.41 0.17
C ASP A 77 0.47 -0.67 0.72
N ALA A 78 0.30 -1.77 0.00
CA ALA A 78 -0.51 -2.89 0.44
C ALA A 78 0.39 -4.06 0.88
N LYS A 79 0.20 -4.57 2.09
CA LYS A 79 0.94 -5.72 2.63
C LYS A 79 -0.02 -6.76 3.17
N GLU A 80 0.40 -8.02 3.11
CA GLU A 80 -0.36 -9.14 3.69
C GLU A 80 0.56 -10.00 4.55
N THR A 81 0.00 -10.61 5.59
CA THR A 81 0.75 -11.50 6.49
C THR A 81 -0.10 -12.67 6.97
N ASN A 82 0.53 -13.85 7.00
CA ASN A 82 -0.01 -15.07 7.60
C ASN A 82 0.42 -15.23 9.07
N GLN A 83 0.95 -14.17 9.70
CA GLN A 83 1.44 -14.19 11.08
C GLN A 83 0.68 -13.18 11.92
N LYS A 84 0.73 -13.30 13.26
CA LYS A 84 0.21 -12.28 14.20
C LYS A 84 1.12 -11.03 14.29
N ARG A 85 1.82 -10.71 13.20
CA ARG A 85 2.77 -9.61 13.05
C ARG A 85 3.06 -9.34 11.58
N LEU A 86 3.43 -8.10 11.25
CA LEU A 86 4.01 -7.72 9.98
C LEU A 86 5.55 -7.67 10.12
N PRO A 87 6.31 -8.53 9.44
CA PRO A 87 7.77 -8.45 9.44
C PRO A 87 8.26 -7.13 8.84
N ILE A 88 9.23 -6.47 9.48
CA ILE A 88 9.83 -5.23 8.95
C ILE A 88 10.55 -5.49 7.62
N ALA A 89 11.07 -6.70 7.41
CA ALA A 89 11.68 -7.11 6.15
C ALA A 89 10.73 -7.06 4.93
N ASN A 90 9.42 -6.98 5.14
CA ASN A 90 8.44 -6.84 4.05
C ASN A 90 8.24 -5.36 3.63
N ILE A 91 8.86 -4.43 4.35
CA ILE A 91 8.83 -3.00 4.09
C ILE A 91 10.23 -2.60 3.61
N HIS A 92 10.31 -1.90 2.50
CA HIS A 92 11.59 -1.48 1.92
C HIS A 92 11.94 -0.05 2.33
N GLU A 93 13.24 0.26 2.43
CA GLU A 93 13.72 1.57 2.86
C GLU A 93 13.22 2.70 1.97
N HIS A 94 13.24 2.51 0.66
CA HIS A 94 12.74 3.49 -0.30
C HIS A 94 11.25 3.83 -0.12
N GLN A 95 10.44 2.89 0.38
CA GLN A 95 9.01 3.12 0.68
C GLN A 95 8.90 4.12 1.84
N ILE A 96 9.70 3.92 2.89
CA ILE A 96 9.72 4.80 4.07
C ILE A 96 10.27 6.19 3.71
N GLU A 97 11.33 6.26 2.92
CA GLU A 97 11.91 7.53 2.45
C GLU A 97 10.91 8.32 1.60
N PHE A 98 10.19 7.64 0.71
CA PHE A 98 9.17 8.27 -0.10
C PHE A 98 8.00 8.77 0.74
N MET A 99 7.49 7.95 1.67
CA MET A 99 6.41 8.33 2.58
C MET A 99 6.81 9.50 3.49
N ASP A 100 8.05 9.54 3.98
CA ASP A 100 8.60 10.67 4.73
C ASP A 100 8.56 11.96 3.91
N ALA A 101 9.10 11.90 2.68
CA ALA A 101 9.09 13.04 1.77
C ALA A 101 7.67 13.50 1.42
N PHE A 102 6.75 12.56 1.21
CA PHE A 102 5.34 12.84 0.90
C PHE A 102 4.61 13.55 2.05
N ASN A 103 4.79 13.07 3.28
CA ASN A 103 4.19 13.70 4.46
C ASN A 103 4.73 15.10 4.73
N ARG A 104 6.01 15.36 4.43
CA ARG A 104 6.58 16.73 4.51
C ARG A 104 5.94 17.71 3.54
N GLN A 105 5.21 17.24 2.53
CA GLN A 105 4.45 18.05 1.59
C GLN A 105 2.94 18.04 1.92
N GLU A 106 2.59 17.83 3.20
CA GLU A 106 1.21 17.81 3.70
C GLU A 106 0.34 16.69 3.08
N GLY A 107 0.98 15.68 2.48
CA GLY A 107 0.31 14.46 2.06
C GLY A 107 0.08 13.50 3.24
N LEU A 108 -0.85 12.56 3.06
CA LEU A 108 -1.04 11.45 3.98
C LEU A 108 -0.45 10.17 3.42
N SER A 109 0.38 9.51 4.21
CA SER A 109 0.84 8.16 3.92
C SER A 109 0.49 7.15 5.01
N PHE A 110 0.28 5.91 4.58
CA PHE A 110 -0.09 4.79 5.45
C PHE A 110 0.18 3.44 4.74
N LEU A 111 0.04 2.33 5.46
CA LEU A 111 -0.07 0.99 4.85
C LEU A 111 -1.50 0.47 4.98
N ILE A 112 -1.93 -0.32 4.00
CA ILE A 112 -3.06 -1.22 4.16
C ILE A 112 -2.51 -2.62 4.41
N VAL A 113 -2.84 -3.21 5.56
CA VAL A 113 -2.30 -4.50 5.99
C VAL A 113 -3.43 -5.51 6.18
N TRP A 114 -3.39 -6.63 5.46
CA TRP A 114 -4.28 -7.76 5.67
C TRP A 114 -3.65 -8.84 6.53
N PHE A 115 -4.25 -9.08 7.69
CA PHE A 115 -3.90 -10.20 8.57
C PHE A 115 -4.75 -11.42 8.22
N LYS A 116 -4.24 -12.28 7.34
CA LYS A 116 -4.94 -13.48 6.85
C LYS A 116 -5.39 -14.44 7.95
N LEU A 117 -4.66 -14.49 9.07
CA LEU A 117 -5.03 -15.33 10.23
C LEU A 117 -6.31 -14.87 10.92
N PHE A 118 -6.61 -13.58 10.87
CA PHE A 118 -7.78 -12.97 11.52
C PHE A 118 -8.85 -12.57 10.51
N ASP A 119 -8.50 -12.61 9.22
CA ASP A 119 -9.29 -12.06 8.12
C ASP A 119 -9.67 -10.59 8.34
N GLU A 120 -8.70 -9.80 8.81
CA GLU A 120 -8.89 -8.38 9.12
C GLU A 120 -7.93 -7.49 8.34
N HIS A 121 -8.45 -6.37 7.85
CA HIS A 121 -7.71 -5.33 7.15
C HIS A 121 -7.51 -4.14 8.08
N TYR A 122 -6.33 -3.53 8.05
CA TYR A 122 -6.02 -2.35 8.84
C TYR A 122 -5.35 -1.27 8.02
N LEU A 123 -5.70 -0.02 8.32
CA LEU A 123 -4.88 1.13 7.99
C LEU A 123 -3.82 1.28 9.09
N LEU A 124 -2.54 1.25 8.72
CA LEU A 124 -1.45 1.56 9.63
C LEU A 124 -0.91 2.96 9.33
N PRO A 125 -1.15 3.96 10.22
CA PRO A 125 -0.61 5.30 10.05
C PRO A 125 0.91 5.31 9.90
N TYR A 126 1.42 6.26 9.11
CA TYR A 126 2.85 6.40 8.88
C TYR A 126 3.64 6.61 10.16
N GLU A 127 3.12 7.38 11.13
CA GLU A 127 3.82 7.68 12.38
C GLU A 127 4.07 6.39 13.18
N THR A 128 3.08 5.50 13.21
CA THR A 128 3.20 4.19 13.86
C THR A 128 4.20 3.33 13.09
N LEU A 129 4.08 3.26 11.76
CA LEU A 129 5.03 2.55 10.90
C LEU A 129 6.48 3.01 11.14
N LYS A 130 6.71 4.33 11.13
CA LYS A 130 8.02 4.94 11.25
C LYS A 130 8.65 4.67 12.61
N ALA A 131 7.85 4.71 13.68
CA ALA A 131 8.31 4.36 15.02
C ALA A 131 8.85 2.92 15.10
N TYR A 132 8.12 1.95 14.52
CA TYR A 132 8.60 0.56 14.47
C TYR A 132 9.80 0.37 13.54
N TRP A 133 9.81 1.06 12.40
CA TRP A 133 10.92 1.03 11.45
C TRP A 133 12.23 1.53 12.08
N ASP A 134 12.19 2.69 12.75
CA ASP A 134 13.36 3.29 13.38
C ASP A 134 13.84 2.48 14.59
N ALA A 135 12.90 1.92 15.37
CA ALA A 135 13.25 1.01 16.46
C ALA A 135 13.96 -0.24 15.93
N ALA A 136 13.49 -0.84 14.83
CA ALA A 136 14.13 -2.01 14.22
C ALA A 136 15.55 -1.74 13.73
N LYS A 137 15.84 -0.51 13.25
CA LYS A 137 17.21 -0.09 12.88
C LYS A 137 18.17 0.03 14.07
N LYS A 138 17.65 0.28 15.28
CA LYS A 138 18.42 0.41 16.53
C LYS A 138 18.47 -0.89 17.35
N ASP A 139 18.49 -2.03 16.67
CA ASP A 139 18.43 -3.38 17.26
C ASP A 139 17.15 -3.69 18.07
N GLY A 140 16.09 -2.95 17.80
CA GLY A 140 14.76 -3.20 18.35
C GLY A 140 14.01 -4.33 17.62
N ARG A 141 12.69 -4.36 17.82
CA ARG A 141 11.82 -5.42 17.28
C ARG A 141 11.78 -5.39 15.75
N LYS A 142 12.15 -6.49 15.10
CA LYS A 142 12.13 -6.64 13.62
C LYS A 142 10.74 -6.94 13.02
N SER A 143 9.67 -6.58 13.72
CA SER A 143 8.28 -6.79 13.27
C SER A 143 7.31 -5.87 13.99
N ILE A 144 6.22 -5.49 13.33
CA ILE A 144 5.09 -4.76 13.91
C ILE A 144 4.09 -5.81 14.43
N PRO A 145 3.86 -5.94 15.74
CA PRO A 145 2.93 -6.94 16.28
C PRO A 145 1.48 -6.56 15.94
N TYR A 146 0.59 -7.55 15.83
CA TYR A 146 -0.85 -7.29 15.62
C TYR A 146 -1.46 -6.33 16.64
N ALA A 147 -1.01 -6.38 17.90
CA ALA A 147 -1.46 -5.47 18.96
C ALA A 147 -1.09 -3.99 18.73
N ALA A 148 -0.20 -3.69 17.78
CA ALA A 148 0.12 -2.32 17.39
C ALA A 148 -0.87 -1.72 16.38
N PHE A 149 -1.76 -2.56 15.82
CA PHE A 149 -2.78 -2.13 14.87
C PHE A 149 -4.03 -1.77 15.66
N ASP A 150 -4.28 -0.48 15.81
CA ASP A 150 -5.43 0.02 16.57
C ASP A 150 -6.74 -0.40 15.88
N LYS A 151 -7.70 -0.89 16.68
CA LYS A 151 -9.02 -1.32 16.22
C LYS A 151 -9.82 -0.18 15.60
N LYS A 152 -9.58 1.07 15.98
CA LYS A 152 -10.21 2.23 15.32
C LYS A 152 -9.76 2.39 13.86
N TYR A 153 -8.61 1.83 13.50
CA TYR A 153 -8.08 1.82 12.14
C TYR A 153 -8.34 0.49 11.40
N GLN A 154 -9.29 -0.31 11.89
CA GLN A 154 -9.76 -1.47 11.14
C GLN A 154 -10.52 -0.99 9.89
N ILE A 155 -10.21 -1.59 8.75
CA ILE A 155 -10.90 -1.33 7.48
C ILE A 155 -11.97 -2.40 7.31
N HIS A 156 -13.20 -1.95 7.14
CA HIS A 156 -14.35 -2.82 6.91
C HIS A 156 -14.75 -2.83 5.43
N SER A 157 -15.53 -3.83 5.04
CA SER A 157 -16.25 -3.82 3.77
C SER A 157 -17.59 -3.10 3.93
N CYS A 158 -18.06 -2.47 2.85
CA CYS A 158 -19.36 -1.82 2.82
C CYS A 158 -20.03 -2.07 1.46
N GLY A 159 -21.11 -2.85 1.44
CA GLY A 159 -21.79 -3.24 0.20
C GLY A 159 -20.86 -3.97 -0.77
N ASN A 160 -20.61 -3.38 -1.94
CA ASN A 160 -19.70 -3.89 -2.97
C ASN A 160 -18.24 -3.43 -2.82
N ILE A 161 -17.94 -2.61 -1.81
CA ILE A 161 -16.59 -2.10 -1.52
C ILE A 161 -15.92 -3.07 -0.54
N LEU A 162 -14.91 -3.79 -1.01
CA LEU A 162 -14.26 -4.87 -0.25
C LEU A 162 -13.29 -4.35 0.82
N VAL A 163 -12.59 -3.25 0.55
CA VAL A 163 -11.60 -2.63 1.45
C VAL A 163 -11.93 -1.14 1.58
N HIS A 164 -12.96 -0.80 2.36
CA HIS A 164 -13.50 0.57 2.42
C HIS A 164 -12.63 1.54 3.25
N TYR A 165 -11.39 1.75 2.82
CA TYR A 165 -10.39 2.50 3.59
C TYR A 165 -10.67 4.01 3.74
N LEU A 166 -11.62 4.59 3.00
CA LEU A 166 -11.94 6.02 3.12
C LEU A 166 -12.61 6.36 4.46
N GLU A 167 -13.44 5.47 5.01
CA GLU A 167 -14.01 5.66 6.36
C GLU A 167 -12.91 5.70 7.41
N THR A 168 -11.98 4.75 7.33
CA THR A 168 -10.83 4.66 8.22
C THR A 168 -9.86 5.84 8.06
N LEU A 169 -9.66 6.32 6.82
CA LEU A 169 -8.86 7.50 6.52
C LEU A 169 -9.44 8.75 7.19
N ASN A 170 -10.77 8.88 7.24
CA ASN A 170 -11.43 9.99 7.94
C ASN A 170 -11.18 9.93 9.46
N VAL A 171 -11.21 8.73 10.07
CA VAL A 171 -10.83 8.55 11.48
C VAL A 171 -9.38 8.99 11.71
N TYR A 172 -8.46 8.55 10.85
CA TYR A 172 -7.05 8.93 10.91
C TYR A 172 -6.83 10.45 10.77
N LEU A 173 -7.56 11.09 9.86
CA LEU A 173 -7.53 12.55 9.67
C LEU A 173 -7.97 13.30 10.93
N ASN A 174 -9.07 12.88 11.55
CA ASN A 174 -9.56 13.51 12.78
C ASN A 174 -8.54 13.39 13.91
N ASP A 175 -7.93 12.22 14.10
CA ASP A 175 -6.88 12.04 15.11
C ASP A 175 -5.67 12.96 14.87
N LYS A 176 -5.29 13.19 13.60
CA LYS A 176 -4.19 14.13 13.28
C LYS A 176 -4.57 15.58 13.54
N GLY A 177 -5.83 15.96 13.24
CA GLY A 177 -6.35 17.30 13.49
C GLY A 177 -6.45 17.65 14.97
N GLU A 178 -6.74 16.68 15.84
CA GLU A 178 -6.76 16.86 17.30
C GLU A 178 -5.36 16.96 17.94
N THR A 179 -4.33 16.49 17.23
CA THR A 179 -2.94 16.49 17.71
C THR A 179 -2.14 17.73 17.24
N SER A 180 -2.75 18.60 16.42
CA SER A 180 -2.13 19.78 15.80
C SER A 180 -2.43 21.09 16.53
#